data_AF-A0A520ZKH3-F1
#
_entry.id   AF-A0A520ZKH3-F1
#
_cell.length_a   1.000
_cell.length_b   1.000
_cell.length_c   1.000
_cell.angle_alpha   90.00
_cell.angle_beta   90.00
_cell.angle_gamma   90.00
#
_symmetry.space_group_name_H-M   'P 1'
#
loop_
_entity.id
_entity.type
_entity.pdbx_description
1 polymer ?
#
loop_
_entity_poly.entity_id
_entity_poly.type
_entity_poly.pdbx_seq_one_letter_code
_entity_poly.pdbx_strand_id
1 'polypeptide(L)' 'DKAIKETGANSIRDMGKVMGELKSRYTGRMDFGSVGPMVKARLS' A
#
# COMPACT_ATOMS: atom_id res chain seq x y z
N ASP A 1 5.66 -4.08 3.24
CA ASP A 1 6.69 -4.62 2.32
C ASP A 1 6.16 -5.68 1.36
N LYS A 2 5.48 -6.74 1.80
CA LYS A 2 4.94 -7.78 0.90
C LYS A 2 4.08 -7.22 -0.26
N ALA A 3 3.10 -6.37 0.05
CA ALA A 3 2.24 -5.76 -0.98
C ALA A 3 3.01 -4.86 -1.96
N ILE A 4 4.06 -4.16 -1.52
CA ILE A 4 4.91 -3.33 -2.39
C ILE A 4 5.66 -4.22 -3.39
N LYS A 5 6.26 -5.32 -2.91
CA LYS A 5 6.93 -6.31 -3.76
C LYS A 5 5.99 -6.98 -4.75
N GLU A 6 4.81 -7.42 -4.29
CA GLU A 6 3.83 -8.12 -5.13
C GLU A 6 3.25 -7.21 -6.22
N THR A 7 3.08 -5.92 -5.93
CA THR A 7 2.58 -4.94 -6.91
C THR A 7 3.68 -4.35 -7.80
N GLY A 8 4.95 -4.69 -7.54
CA GLY A 8 6.11 -4.12 -8.25
C GLY A 8 6.25 -2.61 -8.07
N ALA A 9 5.73 -2.07 -6.97
CA ALA A 9 5.71 -0.64 -6.70
C ALA A 9 7.12 -0.13 -6.36
N ASN A 10 7.60 0.85 -7.11
CA ASN A 10 8.95 1.41 -6.94
C ASN A 10 8.93 2.93 -6.71
N SER A 11 7.76 3.55 -6.78
CA SER A 11 7.61 4.99 -6.59
C SER A 11 6.27 5.33 -5.97
N ILE A 12 6.14 6.57 -5.48
CA ILE A 12 4.88 7.08 -4.97
C ILE A 12 3.73 7.04 -5.98
N ARG A 13 4.03 6.99 -7.29
CA ARG A 13 3.02 6.84 -8.35
C ARG A 13 2.33 5.48 -8.28
N ASP A 14 3.01 4.46 -7.75
CA ASP A 14 2.48 3.11 -7.59
C ASP A 14 1.69 2.94 -6.28
N MET A 15 1.64 3.97 -5.43
CA MET A 15 0.91 3.91 -4.15
C MET A 15 -0.54 3.45 -4.34
N GLY A 16 -1.22 3.90 -5.39
CA GLY A 16 -2.59 3.48 -5.69
C GLY A 16 -2.73 1.96 -5.88
N LYS A 17 -1.76 1.32 -6.54
CA LYS A 17 -1.74 -0.13 -6.74
C LYS A 17 -1.53 -0.87 -5.43
N VAL A 18 -0.55 -0.43 -4.62
CA VAL A 18 -0.29 -1.03 -3.29
C VAL A 18 -1.52 -0.92 -2.40
N MET A 19 -2.16 0.25 -2.39
CA MET A 19 -3.36 0.48 -1.58
C MET A 19 -4.55 -0.34 -2.08
N GLY A 20 -4.70 -0.54 -3.39
CA GLY A 20 -5.70 -1.42 -3.97
C GLY A 20 -5.53 -2.87 -3.52
N GLU A 21 -4.29 -3.38 -3.58
CA GLU A 21 -3.96 -4.74 -3.14
C GLU A 21 -4.24 -4.94 -1.64
N LEU A 22 -3.79 -3.98 -0.82
CA LEU A 22 -4.03 -4.02 0.63
C LEU A 22 -5.53 -3.95 0.95
N LYS A 23 -6.29 -3.11 0.25
CA LYS A 23 -7.75 -3.06 0.39
C LYS A 23 -8.37 -4.40 0.02
N SER A 24 -8.06 -4.97 -1.13
CA SER A 24 -8.62 -6.27 -1.57
C SER A 24 -8.42 -7.36 -0.52
N ARG A 25 -7.23 -7.45 0.10
CA ARG A 25 -6.90 -8.49 1.08
C ARG A 25 -7.37 -8.21 2.51
N TYR A 26 -7.48 -6.95 2.90
CA TYR A 26 -7.69 -6.54 4.30
C TYR A 26 -8.86 -5.56 4.49
N THR A 27 -9.81 -5.53 3.54
CA THR A 27 -11.02 -4.70 3.66
C THR A 27 -11.71 -4.95 5.01
N GLY A 28 -12.01 -3.86 5.73
CA GLY A 28 -12.68 -3.90 7.03
C GLY A 28 -11.83 -4.44 8.19
N ARG A 29 -10.56 -4.77 7.97
CA ARG A 29 -9.66 -5.33 9.00
C ARG A 29 -8.44 -4.46 9.30
N MET A 30 -8.25 -3.38 8.54
CA MET A 30 -7.06 -2.53 8.61
C MET A 30 -7.45 -1.06 8.58
N ASP A 31 -6.78 -0.24 9.40
CA ASP A 31 -6.92 1.21 9.36
C ASP A 31 -6.06 1.79 8.22
N PHE A 32 -6.73 2.14 7.13
CA PHE A 32 -6.07 2.73 5.96
C PHE A 32 -5.64 4.18 6.15
N GLY A 33 -6.14 4.87 7.21
CA GLY A 33 -5.66 6.18 7.62
C GLY A 33 -4.21 6.11 8.12
N SER A 34 -3.90 5.12 8.95
CA SER A 34 -2.54 4.88 9.46
C SER A 34 -1.61 4.23 8.42
N VAL A 35 -2.14 3.38 7.55
CA VAL A 35 -1.34 2.64 6.55
C VAL A 35 -0.88 3.53 5.40
N GLY A 36 -1.68 4.52 4.99
CA GLY A 36 -1.33 5.44 3.90
C GLY A 36 0.03 6.11 4.08
N PRO A 37 0.29 6.81 5.21
CA PRO A 37 1.59 7.38 5.53
C PRO A 37 2.73 6.36 5.56
N MET A 38 2.50 5.14 6.06
CA MET A 38 3.53 4.09 6.11
C MET A 38 3.91 3.58 4.71
N VAL A 39 2.95 3.45 3.80
CA VAL A 39 3.21 3.06 2.41
C VAL A 39 3.92 4.20 1.68
N LYS A 40 3.47 5.44 1.88
CA LYS A 40 4.13 6.63 1.34
C LYS A 40 5.60 6.70 1.76
N ALA A 41 5.90 6.54 3.04
CA ALA A 41 7.28 6.58 3.55
C ALA A 41 8.19 5.49 2.95
N ARG A 42 7.63 4.34 2.54
CA ARG A 42 8.37 3.24 1.91
C ARG A 42 8.56 3.39 0.39
N LEU A 43 7.75 4.22 -0.25
CA LEU A 43 7.75 4.46 -1.70
C LEU A 43 8.31 5.84 -2.08
N SER A 44 8.73 6.61 -1.08
CA SER A 44 9.27 7.96 -1.22
C SER A 44 10.77 7.99 -1.15
#